data_AF-A0A835QI73-F1
#
_entry.id   AF-A0A835QI73-F1
#
_cell.length_a   1.000
_cell.length_b   1.000
_cell.length_c   1.000
_cell.angle_alpha   90.00
_cell.angle_beta   90.00
_cell.angle_gamma   90.00
#
_symmetry.space_group_name_H-M   'P 1'
#
loop_
_entity.id
_entity.type
_entity.pdbx_description
1 polymer ?
#
loop_
_entity_poly.entity_id
_entity_poly.type
_entity_poly.pdbx_seq_one_letter_code
_entity_poly.pdbx_strand_id
1 'polypeptide(L)'
;MEIVEDVDLLIRMAERCLEAGADIIMIDADDVCKYPQALRADLIAKIIGRLGLEKTMFETFSSKTTEWFVKRYGPKVNLFIDHSEVMNLECLRGGNLGRDHASVLNSAYYLIR
;
A
#
# COMPACT_ATOMS: atom_id res chain seq x y z
N MET A 1 4.71 16.23 19.47
CA MET A 1 4.62 15.16 20.49
C MET A 1 3.32 14.39 20.33
N GLU A 2 2.21 15.08 20.07
CA GLU A 2 0.87 14.52 19.81
C GLU A 2 0.79 13.47 18.67
N ILE A 3 1.41 13.72 17.51
CA ILE A 3 1.39 12.78 16.35
C ILE A 3 2.08 11.43 16.68
N VAL A 4 3.12 11.45 17.51
CA VAL A 4 3.86 10.24 17.87
C VAL A 4 3.03 9.38 18.82
N GLU A 5 2.33 10.02 19.76
CA GLU A 5 1.42 9.36 20.70
C GLU A 5 0.23 8.72 19.98
N ASP A 6 -0.31 9.39 18.95
CA ASP A 6 -1.41 8.88 18.13
C ASP A 6 -0.99 7.60 17.38
N VAL A 7 0.20 7.60 16.75
CA VAL A 7 0.69 6.41 16.03
C VAL A 7 1.02 5.25 16.97
N ASP A 8 1.54 5.52 18.17
CA ASP A 8 1.75 4.47 19.17
C ASP A 8 0.42 3.89 19.68
N LEU A 9 -0.63 4.72 19.77
CA LEU A 9 -1.97 4.23 20.10
C LEU A 9 -2.53 3.36 18.96
N LEU A 10 -2.39 3.78 17.71
CA LEU A 10 -2.77 3.00 16.53
C LEU A 10 -2.07 1.64 16.51
N ILE A 11 -0.75 1.60 16.73
CA ILE A 11 0.01 0.34 16.75
C ILE A 11 -0.50 -0.57 17.86
N ARG A 12 -0.72 -0.07 19.08
CA ARG A 12 -1.27 -0.88 20.18
C ARG A 12 -2.68 -1.41 19.91
N MET A 13 -3.50 -0.64 19.19
CA MET A 13 -4.83 -1.11 18.77
C MET A 13 -4.71 -2.22 17.73
N ALA A 14 -3.85 -2.05 16.74
CA ALA A 14 -3.57 -3.04 15.71
C ALA A 14 -3.00 -4.35 16.30
N GLU A 15 -2.06 -4.27 17.25
CA GLU A 15 -1.52 -5.43 17.97
C GLU A 15 -2.64 -6.22 18.67
N ARG A 16 -3.53 -5.54 19.39
CA ARG A 16 -4.69 -6.21 20.04
C ARG A 16 -5.65 -6.84 19.04
N CYS A 17 -5.84 -6.24 17.87
CA CYS A 17 -6.65 -6.83 16.81
C CYS A 17 -6.01 -8.11 16.26
N LEU A 18 -4.69 -8.12 16.05
CA LEU A 18 -3.95 -9.33 15.65
C LEU A 18 -4.03 -10.42 16.72
N GLU A 19 -3.86 -10.07 18.00
CA GLU A 19 -4.02 -10.98 19.14
C GLU A 19 -5.44 -11.57 19.24
N ALA A 20 -6.46 -10.78 18.87
CA ALA A 20 -7.85 -11.23 18.81
C ALA A 20 -8.16 -12.13 17.59
N GLY A 21 -7.19 -12.37 16.70
CA GLY A 21 -7.31 -13.27 15.56
C GLY A 21 -7.50 -12.59 14.21
N ALA A 22 -7.29 -11.27 14.09
CA ALA A 22 -7.25 -10.63 12.78
C ALA A 22 -6.02 -11.10 11.98
N ASP A 23 -6.22 -11.43 10.71
CA ASP A 23 -5.12 -11.90 9.85
C ASP A 23 -4.21 -10.77 9.37
N ILE A 24 -4.81 -9.63 9.01
CA ILE A 24 -4.17 -8.45 8.42
C ILE A 24 -4.86 -7.19 8.95
N ILE A 25 -4.08 -6.13 9.20
CA ILE A 25 -4.56 -4.81 9.56
C ILE A 25 -4.52 -3.89 8.34
N MET A 26 -5.70 -3.43 7.92
CA MET A 26 -5.81 -2.38 6.90
C MET A 26 -5.59 -1.02 7.55
N ILE A 27 -4.68 -0.24 6.97
CA ILE A 27 -4.34 1.09 7.44
C ILE A 27 -4.74 2.06 6.34
N ASP A 28 -5.71 2.92 6.67
CA ASP A 28 -6.04 4.07 5.85
C ASP A 28 -4.81 4.97 5.80
N ALA A 29 -4.15 4.99 4.63
CA ALA A 29 -2.96 5.78 4.46
C ALA A 29 -3.27 7.26 4.25
N ASP A 30 -4.52 7.67 3.98
CA ASP A 30 -4.89 9.08 3.76
C ASP A 30 -4.80 9.88 5.06
N ASP A 31 -5.17 9.27 6.19
CA ASP A 31 -4.93 9.84 7.50
C ASP A 31 -3.43 10.00 7.82
N VAL A 32 -2.58 9.12 7.25
CA VAL A 32 -1.11 9.22 7.32
C VAL A 32 -0.55 10.18 6.24
N CYS A 33 -1.33 10.52 5.20
CA CYS A 33 -0.94 11.42 4.10
C CYS A 33 -1.09 12.91 4.43
N LYS A 34 -1.74 13.27 5.53
CA LYS A 34 -1.83 14.67 6.02
C LYS A 34 -0.46 15.26 6.44
N TYR A 35 0.57 14.42 6.51
CA TYR A 35 1.91 14.78 6.97
C TYR A 35 2.92 14.97 5.82
N PRO A 36 3.98 15.78 6.02
CA PRO A 36 5.07 15.90 5.06
C PRO A 36 5.67 14.52 4.70
N GLN A 37 6.04 14.34 3.43
CA GLN A 37 6.49 13.06 2.84
C GLN A 37 7.52 12.29 3.69
N ALA A 38 8.49 13.00 4.29
CA ALA A 38 9.52 12.41 5.12
C ALA A 38 8.95 11.82 6.43
N LEU A 39 8.08 12.58 7.11
CA LEU A 39 7.43 12.13 8.35
C LEU A 39 6.52 10.93 8.09
N ARG A 40 5.78 10.93 6.97
CA ARG A 40 4.95 9.79 6.55
C ARG A 40 5.76 8.51 6.38
N ALA A 41 6.94 8.59 5.77
CA ALA A 41 7.79 7.43 5.55
C ALA A 41 8.29 6.81 6.88
N ASP A 42 8.62 7.65 7.86
CA ASP A 42 9.07 7.20 9.18
C ASP A 42 7.93 6.55 9.98
N LEU A 43 6.71 7.11 9.90
CA LEU A 43 5.53 6.53 10.53
C LEU A 43 5.19 5.16 9.94
N ILE A 44 5.15 5.04 8.60
CA ILE A 44 4.92 3.77 7.91
C ILE A 44 6.00 2.75 8.28
N ALA A 45 7.27 3.18 8.33
CA ALA A 45 8.36 2.30 8.76
C ALA A 45 8.20 1.83 10.21
N LYS A 46 7.75 2.70 11.11
CA LYS A 46 7.47 2.33 12.52
C LYS A 46 6.35 1.31 12.63
N ILE A 47 5.25 1.51 11.89
CA ILE A 47 4.12 0.57 11.82
C ILE A 47 4.57 -0.79 11.30
N ILE A 48 5.24 -0.82 10.14
CA ILE A 48 5.73 -2.07 9.53
C ILE A 48 6.74 -2.77 10.44
N GLY A 49 7.63 -2.01 11.09
CA GLY A 49 8.61 -2.58 12.02
C GLY A 49 8.00 -3.22 13.27
N ARG A 50 6.77 -2.85 13.63
CA ARG A 50 6.05 -3.39 14.80
C ARG A 50 5.08 -4.50 14.44
N LEU A 51 4.31 -4.32 13.36
CA LEU A 51 3.24 -5.23 12.98
C LEU A 51 3.68 -6.31 11.98
N GLY A 52 4.72 -6.03 11.18
CA GLY A 52 5.12 -6.86 10.04
C GLY A 52 4.50 -6.40 8.73
N LEU A 53 5.23 -6.56 7.63
CA LEU A 53 4.77 -6.16 6.30
C LEU A 53 3.65 -7.07 5.79
N GLU A 54 3.73 -8.35 6.14
CA GLU A 54 2.78 -9.40 5.79
C GLU A 54 1.44 -9.28 6.52
N LYS A 55 1.44 -8.61 7.68
CA LYS A 55 0.26 -8.37 8.52
C LYS A 55 -0.36 -6.99 8.31
N THR A 56 0.18 -6.18 7.41
CA THR A 56 -0.32 -4.84 7.13
C THR A 56 -0.75 -4.71 5.68
N MET A 57 -1.82 -3.95 5.44
CA MET A 57 -2.31 -3.57 4.12
C MET A 57 -2.53 -2.06 4.09
N PHE A 58 -1.93 -1.35 3.15
CA PHE A 58 -2.02 0.11 3.07
C PHE A 58 -2.95 0.54 1.96
N GLU A 59 -3.88 1.44 2.27
CA GLU A 59 -4.70 2.07 1.25
C GLU A 59 -3.88 3.02 0.37
N THR A 60 -4.12 3.03 -0.94
CA THR A 60 -3.50 3.99 -1.85
C THR A 60 -4.52 4.65 -2.76
N PHE A 61 -4.40 5.97 -2.88
CA PHE A 61 -5.37 6.81 -3.60
C PHE A 61 -4.87 7.27 -4.96
N SER A 62 -3.64 6.91 -5.33
CA SER A 62 -3.06 7.28 -6.62
C SER A 62 -1.96 6.31 -7.04
N SER A 63 -1.74 6.20 -8.35
CA SER A 63 -0.65 5.38 -8.92
C SER A 63 0.72 5.77 -8.36
N LYS A 64 0.93 7.06 -8.02
CA LYS A 64 2.19 7.54 -7.41
C LYS A 64 2.42 6.96 -6.02
N THR A 65 1.37 6.88 -5.21
CA THR A 65 1.46 6.30 -3.87
C THR A 65 1.68 4.79 -3.96
N THR A 66 0.96 4.11 -4.86
CA THR A 66 1.14 2.69 -5.18
C THR A 66 2.58 2.38 -5.59
N GLU A 67 3.12 3.14 -6.55
CA GLU A 67 4.50 3.01 -7.03
C GLU A 67 5.52 3.22 -5.91
N TRP A 68 5.30 4.21 -5.02
CA TRP A 68 6.18 4.46 -3.90
C TRP A 68 6.27 3.25 -2.95
N PHE A 69 5.12 2.64 -2.61
CA PHE A 69 5.10 1.45 -1.75
C PHE A 69 5.81 0.27 -2.41
N VAL A 70 5.52 -0.02 -3.68
CA VAL A 70 6.14 -1.13 -4.41
C VAL A 70 7.66 -0.93 -4.53
N LYS A 71 8.12 0.29 -4.82
CA LYS A 71 9.56 0.59 -4.91
C LYS A 71 10.28 0.47 -3.56
N ARG A 72 9.61 0.83 -2.45
CA ARG A 72 10.23 0.88 -1.13
C ARG A 72 10.20 -0.46 -0.40
N TYR A 73 9.10 -1.20 -0.49
CA TYR A 73 8.86 -2.45 0.25
C TYR A 73 8.82 -3.69 -0.64
N GLY A 74 8.95 -3.51 -1.96
CA GLY A 74 8.97 -4.58 -2.94
C GLY A 74 7.58 -4.94 -3.48
N PRO A 75 7.52 -5.83 -4.50
CA PRO A 75 6.28 -6.16 -5.20
C PRO A 75 5.26 -6.91 -4.34
N LYS A 76 5.67 -7.49 -3.21
CA LYS A 76 4.79 -8.28 -2.33
C LYS A 76 4.07 -7.46 -1.25
N VAL A 77 4.25 -6.13 -1.21
CA VAL A 77 3.51 -5.28 -0.27
C VAL A 77 2.01 -5.40 -0.50
N ASN A 78 1.23 -5.55 0.58
CA ASN A 78 -0.23 -5.60 0.49
C ASN A 78 -0.79 -4.18 0.37
N LEU A 79 -1.55 -3.92 -0.68
CA LEU A 79 -2.15 -2.61 -0.95
C LEU A 79 -3.65 -2.77 -1.16
N PHE A 80 -4.43 -1.86 -0.57
CA PHE A 80 -5.84 -1.67 -0.89
C PHE A 80 -5.93 -0.54 -1.93
N ILE A 81 -6.40 -0.88 -3.13
CA ILE A 81 -6.40 0.04 -4.28
C ILE A 81 -7.79 0.09 -4.93
N ASP A 82 -8.06 1.17 -5.65
CA ASP A 82 -9.24 1.21 -6.51
C ASP A 82 -9.16 0.17 -7.64
N HIS A 83 -10.32 -0.36 -8.03
CA HIS A 83 -10.46 -1.34 -9.10
C HIS A 83 -9.84 -0.89 -10.44
N SER A 84 -9.83 0.41 -10.74
CA SER A 84 -9.22 0.95 -11.95
C SER A 84 -7.68 0.88 -11.96
N GLU A 85 -7.04 0.80 -10.79
CA GLU A 85 -5.58 0.80 -10.64
C GLU A 85 -4.97 -0.61 -10.62
N VAL A 86 -5.79 -1.68 -10.68
CA VAL A 86 -5.32 -3.07 -10.60
C VAL A 86 -4.28 -3.37 -11.68
N MET A 87 -4.52 -2.94 -12.92
CA MET A 87 -3.57 -3.15 -14.02
C MET A 87 -2.25 -2.41 -13.78
N ASN A 88 -2.29 -1.20 -13.23
CA ASN A 88 -1.09 -0.42 -12.91
C ASN A 88 -0.26 -1.10 -11.82
N LEU A 89 -0.92 -1.60 -10.76
CA LEU A 89 -0.26 -2.33 -9.68
C LEU A 89 0.42 -3.61 -10.20
N GLU A 90 -0.27 -4.39 -11.03
CA GLU A 90 0.32 -5.63 -11.57
C GLU A 90 1.50 -5.36 -12.51
N CYS A 91 1.47 -4.29 -13.31
CA CYS A 91 2.63 -3.85 -14.08
C CYS A 91 3.84 -3.46 -13.20
N LEU A 92 3.59 -2.77 -12.08
CA LEU A 92 4.61 -2.41 -11.10
C LEU A 92 5.21 -3.65 -10.41
N ARG A 93 4.36 -4.62 -10.05
CA ARG A 93 4.78 -5.87 -9.39
C ARG A 93 5.54 -6.80 -10.33
N GLY A 94 5.17 -6.85 -11.59
CA GLY A 94 5.80 -7.67 -12.64
C GLY A 94 7.19 -7.19 -13.10
N GLY A 95 7.69 -6.06 -12.58
CA GLY A 95 9.06 -5.63 -12.87
C GLY A 95 9.29 -5.12 -14.31
N ASN A 96 8.37 -4.28 -14.82
CA ASN A 96 8.30 -3.77 -16.20
C ASN A 96 7.61 -4.73 -17.19
N LEU A 97 6.30 -4.93 -17.05
CA LEU A 97 5.48 -5.23 -18.24
C LEU A 97 5.21 -3.91 -18.98
N GLY A 98 6.19 -3.49 -19.78
CA GLY A 98 6.08 -2.43 -20.78
C GLY A 98 5.85 -1.02 -20.22
N ARG A 99 6.85 -0.14 -20.33
CA ARG A 99 6.70 1.32 -20.13
C ARG A 99 5.83 2.01 -21.20
N ASP A 100 5.02 1.25 -21.93
CA ASP A 100 4.11 1.71 -22.96
C ASP A 100 2.72 1.17 -22.68
N HIS A 101 1.90 1.98 -22.02
CA HIS A 101 0.44 1.77 -21.89
C HIS A 101 -0.24 1.45 -23.23
N ALA A 102 0.38 1.80 -24.36
CA ALA A 102 -0.11 1.53 -25.71
C ALA A 102 0.06 0.08 -26.17
N SER A 103 1.02 -0.68 -25.63
CA SER A 103 1.37 -2.01 -26.15
C SER A 103 0.52 -3.14 -25.57
N VAL A 104 0.07 -3.03 -24.31
CA VAL A 104 -0.77 -4.05 -23.66
C VAL A 104 -2.25 -3.88 -24.02
N LEU A 105 -2.71 -2.63 -24.23
CA LEU A 105 -4.11 -2.36 -24.63
C LEU A 105 -4.44 -2.80 -26.06
N ASN A 106 -3.44 -3.04 -26.91
CA ASN A 106 -3.64 -3.42 -28.30
C ASN A 106 -3.57 -4.93 -28.56
N SER A 107 -3.37 -5.75 -27.51
CA SER A 107 -3.35 -7.20 -27.65
C SER A 107 -4.39 -7.86 -26.73
N ALA A 108 -5.56 -8.11 -27.34
CA ALA A 108 -6.37 -9.29 -27.09
C ALA A 108 -7.25 -9.39 -25.81
N TYR A 109 -7.74 -8.30 -25.21
CA TYR A 109 -8.74 -8.41 -24.12
C TYR A 109 -10.14 -7.83 -24.41
N TYR A 110 -10.40 -7.23 -25.58
CA TYR A 110 -11.73 -6.71 -25.95
C TYR A 110 -12.45 -7.47 -27.08
N LEU A 111 -11.99 -8.67 -27.46
CA LEU A 111 -12.68 -9.52 -28.43
C LEU A 111 -13.30 -10.75 -27.75
N ILE A 112 -14.33 -10.51 -26.94
CA ILE A 112 -15.39 -11.50 -26.75
C ILE A 112 -16.69 -10.78 -27.10
N ARG A 113 -17.11 -10.97 -28.35
CA ARG A 113 -18.46 -10.72 -28.83
C ARG A 113 -19.03 -12.04 -29.33
#